data_AF-A0A1U9Z8E6-F1
#
_entry.id   AF-A0A1U9Z8E6-F1
#
_cell.length_a   1.000
_cell.length_b   1.000
_cell.length_c   1.000
_cell.angle_alpha   90.00
_cell.angle_beta   90.00
_cell.angle_gamma   90.00
#
_symmetry.space_group_name_H-M   'P 1'
#
loop_
_entity.id
_entity.type
_entity.pdbx_description
1 polymer ?
#
loop_
_entity_poly.entity_id
_entity_poly.type
_entity_poly.pdbx_seq_one_letter_code
_entity_poly.pdbx_strand_id
1 'polypeptide(L)' 'MRKSRFTEAQIIGMIKEQEAGLPTSDLPQARSQPGKFL' A
#
# COMPACT_ATOMS: atom_id res chain seq x y z
N MET A 1 -10.88 14.25 -1.66
CA MET A 1 -10.20 12.93 -1.60
C MET A 1 -8.76 13.12 -2.05
N ARG A 2 -7.76 12.63 -1.29
CA ARG A 2 -6.37 12.66 -1.76
C ARG A 2 -6.26 11.79 -3.00
N LYS A 3 -5.62 12.30 -4.06
CA LYS A 3 -5.37 11.53 -5.28
C LYS A 3 -4.41 10.38 -4.93
N SER A 4 -4.73 9.18 -5.41
CA SER A 4 -3.81 8.03 -5.32
C SER A 4 -2.46 8.42 -5.92
N ARG A 5 -1.38 7.93 -5.31
CA ARG A 5 -0.02 8.08 -5.85
C ARG A 5 0.35 6.95 -6.81
N PHE A 6 -0.54 5.99 -6.98
CA PHE A 6 -0.34 4.80 -7.80
C PHE A 6 -1.16 4.88 -9.08
N THR A 7 -0.60 4.30 -10.14
CA THR A 7 -1.29 4.10 -11.43
C THR A 7 -2.22 2.88 -11.36
N GLU A 8 -3.20 2.81 -12.26
CA GLU A 8 -4.12 1.67 -12.35
C GLU A 8 -3.39 0.33 -12.56
N ALA A 9 -2.37 0.33 -13.44
CA ALA A 9 -1.56 -0.85 -13.68
C ALA A 9 -0.81 -1.32 -12.43
N GLN A 10 -0.33 -0.38 -11.60
CA GLN A 10 0.31 -0.70 -10.32
C GLN A 10 -0.70 -1.29 -9.32
N ILE A 11 -1.91 -0.73 -9.24
CA ILE A 11 -2.97 -1.23 -8.35
C ILE A 11 -3.37 -2.65 -8.74
N ILE A 12 -3.59 -2.92 -10.03
CA ILE A 12 -3.93 -4.26 -10.54
C ILE A 12 -2.81 -5.26 -10.25
N GLY A 13 -1.55 -4.86 -10.44
CA GLY A 13 -0.39 -5.70 -10.12
C GLY A 13 -0.35 -6.08 -8.64
N MET A 14 -0.56 -5.11 -7.75
CA MET A 14 -0.57 -5.34 -6.31
C MET A 14 -1.69 -6.29 -5.88
N ILE A 15 -2.90 -6.16 -6.46
CA ILE A 15 -4.03 -7.06 -6.16
C ILE A 15 -3.71 -8.49 -6.60
N LYS A 16 -3.18 -8.66 -7.81
CA LYS A 16 -2.78 -9.98 -8.32
C LYS A 16 -1.71 -10.65 -7.46
N GLU A 17 -0.75 -9.88 -6.96
CA GLU A 17 0.26 -10.39 -6.02
C GLU A 17 -0.38 -10.87 -4.71
N GLN A 18 -1.30 -10.09 -4.14
CA GLN A 18 -2.01 -10.47 -2.91
C GLN A 18 -2.87 -11.72 -3.10
N GLU A 19 -3.61 -11.80 -4.22
CA GLU A 19 -4.42 -12.99 -4.56
C GLU A 19 -3.55 -14.23 -4.77
N ALA A 20 -2.33 -14.07 -5.30
CA ALA A 20 -1.34 -15.13 -5.42
C ALA A 20 -0.66 -15.50 -4.08
N GLY A 21 -1.00 -14.81 -2.98
CA GLY A 21 -0.36 -14.99 -1.68
C GLY A 21 1.07 -14.45 -1.61
N LEU A 22 1.47 -13.62 -2.58
CA LEU A 22 2.76 -12.97 -2.62
C LEU A 22 2.75 -11.71 -1.74
N PRO A 23 3.83 -11.46 -0.98
CA PRO A 23 3.96 -10.20 -0.27
C PRO A 23 4.03 -9.06 -1.30
N THR A 24 3.12 -8.09 -1.22
CA THR A 24 3.18 -6.88 -2.07
C THR A 24 4.47 -6.14 -1.77
N SER A 25 5.47 -6.28 -2.65
CA SER A 25 6.88 -6.02 -2.33
C SER A 25 7.25 -4.56 -2.07
N ASP A 26 6.39 -3.59 -2.35
CA ASP A 26 6.76 -2.16 -2.36
C ASP A 26 5.75 -1.25 -1.65
N LEU A 27 5.16 -1.71 -0.55
CA LEU A 27 4.47 -0.80 0.35
C LEU A 27 5.52 -0.01 1.15
N PRO A 28 5.65 1.33 0.99
CA PRO A 28 6.40 2.11 1.95
C PRO A 28 5.71 1.90 3.29
N GLN A 29 6.38 1.21 4.22
CA GLN A 29 5.87 0.98 5.56
C GLN A 29 5.52 2.34 6.13
N ALA A 30 4.23 2.64 6.19
CA ALA A 30 3.76 3.88 6.78
C ALA A 30 4.34 3.88 8.17
N ARG A 31 5.36 4.71 8.41
CA ARG A 31 5.93 4.86 9.75
C ARG A 31 4.75 5.21 10.62
N SER A 32 4.32 4.23 11.42
CA SER A 32 3.48 4.46 12.58
C SER A 32 4.19 5.58 13.31
N GLN A 33 3.59 6.76 13.33
CA GLN A 33 4.02 7.81 14.23
C GLN A 33 3.38 7.43 15.56
N PRO A 34 4.12 6.84 16.52
CA PRO A 34 3.58 6.66 17.85
C PRO A 34 3.43 8.05 18.46
N GLY A 35 2.20 8.37 18.86
CA GLY A 35 1.92 9.50 19.73
C GLY A 35 1.17 10.63 19.05
N LYS A 36 -0.17 10.54 19.10
CA LYS A 36 -1.09 11.59 19.57
C LYS A 36 -2.36 10.93 20.13
N PHE A 37 -2.21 10.15 21.20
CA PHE A 37 -3.29 9.91 22.15
C PHE A 37 -2.81 10.53 23.46
N LEU A 38 -3.15 11.81 23.65
CA LEU A 38 -3.28 12.58 24.89
C LEU A 38 -3.71 13.99 24.48
#